data_AF-A0A356X1D8-F1
#
_entry.id   AF-A0A356X1D8-F1
#
_cell.length_a   1.000
_cell.length_b   1.000
_cell.length_c   1.000
_cell.angle_alpha   90.00
_cell.angle_beta   90.00
_cell.angle_gamma   90.00
#
_symmetry.space_group_name_H-M   'P 1'
#
loop_
_entity.id
_entity.type
_entity.pdbx_description
1 polymer ?
#
loop_
_entity_poly.entity_id
_entity_poly.type
_entity_poly.pdbx_seq_one_letter_code
_entity_poly.pdbx_strand_id
1 'polypeptide(L)'
;MSWHKEFLSTNKGNKSTVSTFEDLYSLIAEVYEVEKDRLFKSTKDPISLLKEQFLNEKQGVSFNLQAIPEIAVSELGWTNITGEGDTQVSGPERKKLEQFLENIGGNNFVEKIASLSRFYDDPDAALQSMFPEGSNSMPKQIATALSYLVFFKTLTKVISNFNAASAGFNFEAFLAVLTKGEQVKANTGTIADFISRADGTNMPISLKLYQEGKLHVGGSFTDLANDLVEQKPEFDYPFMRYLAVTKEFEGGQREGLDINGILRWFQFDFTLENVFDILAQSSTKSQKCIQLPIKFLSGETPDFAATLPGTAIPSPEKLEQVFVAAFEKELNAHNVLNSKVPSVQVDADTASQILKNLNWSDNDDIFLFYDPNPKEKDRPDDYELQPLYISRGDSRMPGSNSKKFKEIMAIVASSLEQVGKYDMEDPTINNPSTRKNSLVLNITRAIVNANNGGKKTEAAEDSVISMYSRSKLKDERLQFLKGEGVFASIEESRAWWGAPERTEEERKAAIKQTYGYLTTEQFNLNQAVVEKVDQLSDKRVLPEGQSAPGFGT
;
A
#
# COMPACT_ATOMS: atom_id res chain seq x y z
N MET A 1 -1.82 -68.98 -16.49
CA MET A 1 -2.78 -68.00 -17.04
C MET A 1 -2.59 -66.70 -16.28
N SER A 2 -2.76 -65.52 -16.91
CA SER A 2 -2.58 -64.26 -16.16
C SER A 2 -3.75 -64.06 -15.18
N TRP A 3 -3.44 -63.71 -13.94
CA TRP A 3 -4.38 -63.47 -12.84
C TRP A 3 -5.58 -62.59 -13.25
N HIS A 4 -5.33 -61.61 -14.11
CA HIS A 4 -6.35 -60.73 -14.66
C HIS A 4 -7.43 -61.46 -15.47
N LYS A 5 -7.09 -62.52 -16.22
CA LYS A 5 -8.07 -63.32 -16.97
C LYS A 5 -8.91 -64.23 -16.06
N GLU A 6 -8.33 -64.69 -14.96
CA GLU A 6 -8.99 -65.55 -13.98
C GLU A 6 -9.98 -64.72 -13.13
N PHE A 7 -9.54 -63.59 -12.57
CA PHE A 7 -10.37 -62.63 -11.84
C PHE A 7 -11.58 -62.13 -12.64
N LEU A 8 -11.38 -61.75 -13.90
CA LEU A 8 -12.46 -61.32 -14.80
C LEU A 8 -13.38 -62.47 -15.24
N SER A 9 -12.95 -63.73 -15.14
CA SER A 9 -13.80 -64.88 -15.47
C SER A 9 -14.70 -65.27 -14.30
N THR A 10 -14.23 -65.14 -13.07
CA THR A 10 -14.97 -65.48 -11.84
C THR A 10 -15.99 -64.40 -11.49
N ASN A 11 -15.71 -63.14 -11.80
CA ASN A 11 -16.58 -61.99 -11.49
C ASN A 11 -17.52 -61.57 -12.63
N LYS A 12 -17.61 -62.36 -13.70
CA LYS A 12 -18.53 -62.11 -14.84
C LYS A 12 -20.02 -62.28 -14.49
N GLY A 13 -20.34 -62.82 -13.32
CA GLY A 13 -21.71 -63.20 -12.94
C GLY A 13 -22.48 -62.18 -12.11
N ASN A 14 -21.84 -61.19 -11.49
CA ASN A 14 -22.53 -60.22 -10.62
C ASN A 14 -21.91 -58.83 -10.74
N LYS A 15 -22.70 -57.93 -11.36
CA LYS A 15 -22.62 -56.46 -11.37
C LYS A 15 -21.71 -55.76 -12.40
N SER A 16 -22.45 -55.11 -13.30
CA SER A 16 -22.23 -53.95 -14.18
C SER A 16 -21.01 -53.05 -13.97
N THR A 17 -20.38 -52.71 -15.10
CA THR A 17 -19.54 -51.53 -15.40
C THR A 17 -19.31 -50.53 -14.26
N VAL A 18 -18.04 -50.33 -13.90
CA VAL A 18 -17.58 -49.21 -13.05
C VAL A 18 -18.02 -47.90 -13.70
N SER A 19 -19.01 -47.24 -13.12
CA SER A 19 -19.61 -46.02 -13.69
C SER A 19 -19.59 -44.84 -12.72
N THR A 20 -19.26 -45.08 -11.46
CA THR A 20 -19.10 -44.05 -10.42
C THR A 20 -17.80 -44.23 -9.62
N PHE A 21 -17.36 -43.19 -8.91
CA PHE A 21 -16.18 -43.24 -8.04
C PHE A 21 -16.36 -44.25 -6.89
N GLU A 22 -17.58 -44.50 -6.45
CA GLU A 22 -17.89 -45.41 -5.34
C GLU A 22 -17.77 -46.89 -5.76
N ASP A 23 -18.09 -47.20 -7.03
CA ASP A 23 -17.81 -48.50 -7.65
C ASP A 23 -16.31 -48.77 -7.76
N LEU A 24 -15.53 -47.73 -8.05
CA LEU A 24 -14.07 -47.80 -8.13
C LEU A 24 -13.46 -48.10 -6.75
N TYR A 25 -13.92 -47.44 -5.70
CA TYR A 25 -13.46 -47.70 -4.33
C TYR A 25 -13.81 -49.11 -3.85
N SER A 26 -14.99 -49.60 -4.21
CA SER A 26 -15.43 -50.96 -3.88
C SER A 26 -14.56 -52.02 -4.57
N LEU A 27 -14.24 -51.80 -5.85
CA LEU A 27 -13.34 -52.68 -6.61
C LEU A 27 -11.91 -52.65 -6.06
N ILE A 28 -11.40 -51.47 -5.67
CA ILE A 28 -10.08 -51.31 -5.04
C ILE A 28 -10.02 -52.05 -3.70
N ALA A 29 -11.07 -51.96 -2.89
CA ALA A 29 -11.15 -52.66 -1.61
C ALA A 29 -11.18 -54.19 -1.78
N GLU A 30 -11.91 -54.69 -2.77
CA GLU A 30 -12.00 -56.12 -3.07
C GLU A 30 -10.67 -56.68 -3.61
N VAL A 31 -10.00 -55.93 -4.48
CA VAL A 31 -8.65 -56.28 -4.97
C VAL A 31 -7.61 -56.20 -3.85
N TYR A 32 -7.72 -55.21 -2.96
CA TYR A 32 -6.85 -55.08 -1.79
C TYR A 32 -6.99 -56.27 -0.85
N GLU A 33 -8.21 -56.71 -0.55
CA GLU A 33 -8.44 -57.86 0.34
C GLU A 33 -7.91 -59.18 -0.23
N VAL A 34 -7.97 -59.37 -1.54
CA VAL A 34 -7.45 -60.58 -2.20
C VAL A 34 -5.91 -60.58 -2.29
N GLU A 35 -5.29 -59.42 -2.49
CA GLU A 35 -3.84 -59.34 -2.73
C GLU A 35 -3.03 -58.83 -1.51
N LYS A 36 -3.65 -58.44 -0.39
CA LYS A 36 -2.94 -57.86 0.77
C LYS A 36 -1.83 -58.76 1.31
N ASP A 37 -2.03 -60.07 1.36
CA ASP A 37 -1.04 -61.01 1.89
C ASP A 37 0.16 -61.23 0.93
N ARG A 38 0.01 -60.80 -0.33
CA ARG A 38 1.03 -60.86 -1.36
C ARG A 38 1.72 -59.50 -1.59
N LEU A 39 0.98 -58.41 -1.45
CA LEU A 39 1.47 -57.02 -1.56
C LEU A 39 2.24 -56.57 -0.31
N PHE A 40 1.92 -57.10 0.87
CA PHE A 40 2.49 -56.66 2.15
C PHE A 40 3.34 -57.71 2.87
N LYS A 41 3.90 -58.70 2.15
CA LYS A 41 5.01 -59.50 2.68
C LYS A 41 6.32 -58.70 2.66
N SER A 42 6.40 -57.74 3.57
CA SER A 42 7.64 -57.32 4.21
C SER A 42 7.66 -57.95 5.60
N THR A 43 8.66 -58.79 5.88
CA THR A 43 8.78 -59.55 7.14
C THR A 43 9.23 -58.72 8.34
N LYS A 44 9.14 -57.38 8.29
CA LYS A 44 9.44 -56.53 9.45
C LYS A 44 8.48 -55.35 9.56
N ASP A 45 8.01 -55.15 10.79
CA ASP A 45 7.09 -54.09 11.22
C ASP A 45 7.76 -52.69 11.15
N PRO A 46 7.05 -51.62 10.74
CA PRO A 46 7.61 -50.27 10.59
C PRO A 46 8.26 -49.68 11.84
N ILE A 47 7.76 -50.02 13.03
CA ILE A 47 8.36 -49.60 14.32
C ILE A 47 9.68 -50.36 14.55
N SER A 48 9.77 -51.59 14.06
CA SER A 48 10.99 -52.40 14.09
C SER A 48 12.05 -51.89 13.10
N LEU A 49 11.64 -51.40 11.92
CA LEU A 49 12.54 -50.73 10.97
C LEU A 49 13.07 -49.39 11.50
N LEU A 50 12.21 -48.59 12.13
CA LEU A 50 12.61 -47.37 12.85
C LEU A 50 13.58 -47.70 14.01
N LYS A 51 13.29 -48.73 14.81
CA LYS A 51 14.21 -49.19 15.87
C LYS A 51 15.53 -49.70 15.32
N GLU A 52 15.58 -50.37 14.18
CA GLU A 52 16.83 -50.87 13.56
C GLU A 52 17.67 -49.71 12.99
N GLN A 53 17.03 -48.64 12.50
CA GLN A 53 17.69 -47.38 12.14
C GLN A 53 18.27 -46.67 13.38
N PHE A 54 17.50 -46.57 14.47
CA PHE A 54 17.95 -45.99 15.74
C PHE A 54 19.00 -46.83 16.49
N LEU A 55 18.99 -48.16 16.36
CA LEU A 55 19.93 -49.06 17.04
C LEU A 55 21.28 -49.19 16.32
N ASN A 56 21.31 -49.00 14.99
CA ASN A 56 22.57 -48.88 14.25
C ASN A 56 23.27 -47.52 14.47
N GLU A 57 22.55 -46.52 15.01
CA GLU A 57 23.06 -45.17 15.32
C GLU A 57 23.31 -44.98 16.81
N LYS A 58 24.02 -45.92 17.44
CA LYS A 58 24.71 -45.69 18.73
C LYS A 58 25.99 -44.82 18.58
N GLN A 59 26.03 -44.00 17.55
CA GLN A 59 26.91 -42.83 17.42
C GLN A 59 25.99 -41.64 17.22
N GLY A 60 26.13 -40.61 18.08
CA GLY A 60 25.13 -39.58 18.34
C GLY A 60 24.34 -39.09 17.11
N VAL A 61 23.03 -38.96 17.28
CA VAL A 61 22.12 -38.42 16.26
C VAL A 61 22.52 -36.98 15.97
N SER A 62 23.22 -36.77 14.85
CA SER A 62 23.42 -35.47 14.24
C SER A 62 22.28 -35.25 13.25
N PHE A 63 21.37 -34.31 13.55
CA PHE A 63 20.37 -33.87 12.58
C PHE A 63 21.08 -33.07 11.48
N ASN A 64 21.16 -33.62 10.27
CA ASN A 64 21.65 -32.86 9.12
C ASN A 64 20.57 -31.84 8.69
N LEU A 65 20.97 -30.63 8.28
CA LEU A 65 20.09 -29.50 7.89
C LEU A 65 19.04 -29.87 6.82
N GLN A 66 19.34 -30.90 6.01
CA GLN A 66 18.46 -31.46 4.98
C GLN A 66 17.25 -32.21 5.54
N ALA A 67 17.29 -32.67 6.80
CA ALA A 67 16.19 -33.39 7.45
C ALA A 67 15.12 -32.46 8.04
N ILE A 68 15.39 -31.16 8.18
CA ILE A 68 14.43 -30.16 8.66
C ILE A 68 13.47 -29.82 7.50
N PRO A 69 12.14 -29.91 7.69
CA PRO A 69 11.15 -29.56 6.68
C PRO A 69 11.44 -28.21 6.03
N GLU A 70 11.30 -28.16 4.71
CA GLU A 70 11.50 -26.95 3.94
C GLU A 70 10.15 -26.31 3.64
N ILE A 71 9.90 -25.14 4.26
CA ILE A 71 8.76 -24.32 3.90
C ILE A 71 9.16 -23.50 2.68
N ALA A 72 8.38 -23.61 1.60
CA ALA A 72 8.56 -22.77 0.42
C ALA A 72 8.27 -21.32 0.81
N VAL A 73 9.25 -20.44 0.60
CA VAL A 73 9.09 -18.99 0.76
C VAL A 73 8.63 -18.44 -0.59
N SER A 74 7.39 -18.03 -0.70
CA SER A 74 6.86 -17.37 -1.89
C SER A 74 6.01 -16.17 -1.51
N GLU A 75 6.16 -15.06 -2.26
CA GLU A 75 5.45 -13.79 -2.03
C GLU A 75 3.92 -13.95 -2.08
N LEU A 76 3.40 -15.04 -2.67
CA LEU A 76 1.96 -15.34 -2.79
C LEU A 76 1.50 -16.50 -1.89
N GLY A 77 2.41 -17.32 -1.35
CA GLY A 77 2.04 -18.51 -0.57
C GLY A 77 1.78 -18.24 0.91
N TRP A 78 2.33 -17.16 1.44
CA TRP A 78 2.18 -16.75 2.85
C TRP A 78 1.30 -15.51 3.03
N THR A 79 1.08 -14.79 1.93
CA THR A 79 0.32 -13.55 1.91
C THR A 79 -1.15 -13.85 1.67
N ASN A 80 -1.99 -13.23 2.48
CA ASN A 80 -3.43 -13.41 2.42
C ASN A 80 -4.03 -12.16 1.75
N ILE A 81 -4.07 -12.13 0.42
CA ILE A 81 -4.55 -10.95 -0.32
C ILE A 81 -5.84 -11.22 -1.09
N THR A 82 -6.27 -12.49 -1.25
CA THR A 82 -7.49 -12.80 -2.03
C THR A 82 -8.69 -13.15 -1.16
N GLY A 83 -9.75 -12.35 -1.30
CA GLY A 83 -11.11 -12.69 -0.89
C GLY A 83 -12.08 -11.52 -1.06
N GLU A 84 -12.69 -11.35 -2.24
CA GLU A 84 -14.04 -10.78 -2.30
C GLU A 84 -14.96 -11.74 -1.56
N GLY A 85 -15.49 -11.29 -0.42
CA GLY A 85 -16.28 -12.10 0.51
C GLY A 85 -15.48 -12.51 1.75
N ASP A 86 -16.14 -12.42 2.90
CA ASP A 86 -15.71 -12.62 4.30
C ASP A 86 -15.00 -13.95 4.65
N THR A 87 -14.47 -14.71 3.68
CA THR A 87 -13.79 -15.97 3.92
C THR A 87 -12.30 -15.88 3.60
N GLN A 88 -11.54 -15.72 4.68
CA GLN A 88 -10.08 -15.80 4.80
C GLN A 88 -9.58 -17.18 4.32
N VAL A 89 -8.82 -17.25 3.22
CA VAL A 89 -8.24 -18.52 2.74
C VAL A 89 -6.73 -18.52 2.99
N SER A 90 -6.31 -19.07 4.13
CA SER A 90 -4.89 -19.34 4.37
C SER A 90 -4.37 -20.40 3.39
N GLY A 91 -3.36 -20.03 2.60
CA GLY A 91 -2.66 -20.92 1.66
C GLY A 91 -2.07 -22.17 2.35
N PRO A 92 -1.86 -23.28 1.62
CA PRO A 92 -1.32 -24.52 2.18
C PRO A 92 0.05 -24.35 2.87
N GLU A 93 0.91 -23.49 2.34
CA GLU A 93 2.25 -23.19 2.86
C GLU A 93 2.18 -22.44 4.19
N ARG A 94 1.28 -21.45 4.28
CA ARG A 94 1.02 -20.72 5.51
C ARG A 94 0.49 -21.63 6.62
N LYS A 95 -0.49 -22.50 6.32
CA LYS A 95 -1.03 -23.46 7.32
C LYS A 95 0.05 -24.40 7.85
N LYS A 96 0.95 -24.87 6.97
CA LYS A 96 2.10 -25.69 7.39
C LYS A 96 3.02 -24.91 8.33
N LEU A 97 3.31 -23.65 8.02
CA LEU A 97 4.14 -22.81 8.87
C LEU A 97 3.45 -22.55 10.23
N GLU A 98 2.17 -22.23 10.24
CA GLU A 98 1.35 -22.05 11.45
C GLU A 98 1.45 -23.27 12.39
N GLN A 99 1.29 -24.48 11.86
CA GLN A 99 1.42 -25.73 12.64
C GLN A 99 2.77 -25.89 13.33
N PHE A 100 3.86 -25.43 12.70
CA PHE A 100 5.17 -25.44 13.33
C PHE A 100 5.30 -24.31 14.35
N LEU A 101 4.93 -23.07 14.01
CA LEU A 101 5.16 -21.91 14.87
C LEU A 101 4.25 -21.88 16.11
N GLU A 102 3.16 -22.66 16.13
CA GLU A 102 2.28 -22.83 17.30
C GLU A 102 3.00 -23.33 18.55
N ASN A 103 4.07 -24.12 18.41
CA ASN A 103 4.84 -24.66 19.54
C ASN A 103 5.91 -23.68 20.07
N ILE A 104 6.07 -22.49 19.49
CA ILE A 104 7.01 -21.47 19.99
C ILE A 104 6.40 -20.81 21.23
N GLY A 105 7.08 -20.96 22.37
CA GLY A 105 6.66 -20.41 23.65
C GLY A 105 6.58 -18.87 23.66
N GLY A 106 5.71 -18.33 24.51
CA GLY A 106 5.49 -16.90 24.70
C GLY A 106 4.09 -16.43 24.27
N ASN A 107 3.50 -15.53 25.06
CA ASN A 107 2.15 -15.00 24.88
C ASN A 107 2.12 -13.62 24.22
N ASN A 108 3.28 -13.01 24.01
CA ASN A 108 3.43 -11.77 23.28
C ASN A 108 4.70 -11.84 22.41
N PHE A 109 4.91 -10.83 21.58
CA PHE A 109 6.04 -10.80 20.67
C PHE A 109 7.39 -10.87 21.40
N VAL A 110 7.55 -10.12 22.48
CA VAL A 110 8.77 -10.05 23.30
C VAL A 110 9.12 -11.42 23.88
N GLU A 111 8.14 -12.11 24.49
CA GLU A 111 8.32 -13.44 25.06
C GLU A 111 8.64 -14.50 24.00
N LYS A 112 8.04 -14.39 22.80
CA LYS A 112 8.33 -15.28 21.68
C LYS A 112 9.77 -15.13 21.20
N ILE A 113 10.23 -13.89 20.98
CA ILE A 113 11.63 -13.62 20.63
C ILE A 113 12.58 -14.07 21.74
N ALA A 114 12.25 -13.81 23.01
CA ALA A 114 13.05 -14.27 24.14
C ALA A 114 13.08 -15.81 24.24
N SER A 115 11.99 -16.50 23.88
CA SER A 115 12.00 -17.96 23.80
C SER A 115 12.88 -18.48 22.67
N LEU A 116 12.87 -17.82 21.52
CA LEU A 116 13.70 -18.16 20.37
C LEU A 116 15.18 -17.95 20.67
N SER A 117 15.54 -16.78 21.22
CA SER A 117 16.91 -16.45 21.63
C SER A 117 17.46 -17.49 22.64
N ARG A 118 16.69 -17.82 23.69
CA ARG A 118 17.08 -18.88 24.65
C ARG A 118 17.33 -20.25 24.01
N PHE A 119 16.48 -20.65 23.05
CA PHE A 119 16.67 -21.93 22.35
C PHE A 119 17.88 -21.89 21.42
N TYR A 120 18.16 -20.75 20.79
CA TYR A 120 19.31 -20.57 19.92
C TYR A 120 20.63 -20.69 20.71
N ASP A 121 20.68 -20.09 21.90
CA ASP A 121 21.87 -20.08 22.75
C ASP A 121 22.17 -21.45 23.39
N ASP A 122 21.14 -22.10 23.96
CA ASP A 122 21.27 -23.40 24.61
C ASP A 122 19.98 -24.24 24.41
N PRO A 123 19.89 -25.02 23.33
CA PRO A 123 18.69 -25.79 23.01
C PRO A 123 18.39 -26.87 24.04
N ASP A 124 19.42 -27.47 24.66
CA ASP A 124 19.25 -28.52 25.65
C ASP A 124 18.65 -27.96 26.95
N ALA A 125 19.21 -26.85 27.45
CA ALA A 125 18.66 -26.16 28.62
C ALA A 125 17.26 -25.59 28.35
N ALA A 126 17.02 -25.04 27.15
CA ALA A 126 15.72 -24.54 26.76
C ALA A 126 14.66 -25.67 26.78
N LEU A 127 14.95 -26.82 26.15
CA LEU A 127 14.05 -27.97 26.16
C LEU A 127 13.85 -28.54 27.56
N GLN A 128 14.89 -28.64 28.38
CA GLN A 128 14.77 -29.09 29.76
C GLN A 128 13.87 -28.15 30.59
N SER A 129 13.94 -26.84 30.36
CA SER A 129 13.06 -25.86 31.03
C SER A 129 11.60 -25.97 30.60
N MET A 130 11.33 -26.27 29.32
CA MET A 130 9.99 -26.45 28.78
C MET A 130 9.37 -27.80 29.19
N PHE A 131 10.22 -28.77 29.48
CA PHE A 131 9.87 -30.15 29.74
C PHE A 131 10.61 -30.68 30.99
N PRO A 132 10.25 -30.22 32.21
CA PRO A 132 10.83 -30.71 33.45
C PRO A 132 10.52 -32.19 33.69
N GLU A 133 11.41 -32.92 34.35
CA GLU A 133 11.32 -34.38 34.54
C GLU A 133 9.97 -34.82 35.14
N GLY A 134 9.34 -35.82 34.52
CA GLY A 134 8.12 -36.47 35.03
C GLY A 134 6.83 -36.24 34.22
N SER A 135 6.81 -35.37 33.20
CA SER A 135 5.57 -35.07 32.44
C SER A 135 5.65 -35.22 30.91
N ASN A 136 6.74 -35.73 30.34
CA ASN A 136 7.01 -35.47 28.91
C ASN A 136 7.06 -36.73 28.05
N SER A 137 6.30 -36.71 26.95
CA SER A 137 6.46 -37.67 25.87
C SER A 137 7.61 -37.19 24.96
N MET A 138 8.60 -38.04 24.70
CA MET A 138 9.68 -37.79 23.73
C MET A 138 9.16 -37.21 22.39
N PRO A 139 8.00 -37.65 21.84
CA PRO A 139 7.41 -37.03 20.65
C PRO A 139 7.14 -35.53 20.78
N LYS A 140 6.72 -35.04 21.95
CA LYS A 140 6.41 -33.61 22.17
C LYS A 140 7.69 -32.76 22.21
N GLN A 141 8.77 -33.29 22.79
CA GLN A 141 10.09 -32.64 22.78
C GLN A 141 10.64 -32.54 21.35
N ILE A 142 10.56 -33.63 20.58
CA ILE A 142 10.97 -33.66 19.16
C ILE A 142 10.16 -32.66 18.34
N ALA A 143 8.83 -32.65 18.50
CA ALA A 143 7.96 -31.71 17.77
C ALA A 143 8.30 -30.25 18.10
N THR A 144 8.56 -29.95 19.37
CA THR A 144 8.98 -28.62 19.81
C THR A 144 10.33 -28.24 19.21
N ALA A 145 11.35 -29.10 19.33
CA ALA A 145 12.66 -28.84 18.74
C ALA A 145 12.57 -28.60 17.22
N LEU A 146 11.79 -29.41 16.50
CA LEU A 146 11.54 -29.24 15.07
C LEU A 146 10.88 -27.88 14.76
N SER A 147 9.94 -27.42 15.58
CA SER A 147 9.32 -26.10 15.41
C SER A 147 10.33 -24.94 15.48
N TYR A 148 11.24 -24.96 16.46
CA TYR A 148 12.30 -23.94 16.57
C TYR A 148 13.28 -24.03 15.40
N LEU A 149 13.67 -25.24 14.99
CA LEU A 149 14.55 -25.44 13.83
C LEU A 149 13.90 -24.97 12.51
N VAL A 150 12.61 -25.25 12.31
CA VAL A 150 11.84 -24.74 11.16
C VAL A 150 11.75 -23.22 11.19
N PHE A 151 11.55 -22.62 12.37
CA PHE A 151 11.59 -21.17 12.52
C PHE A 151 12.93 -20.59 12.05
N PHE A 152 14.06 -21.06 12.59
CA PHE A 152 15.38 -20.52 12.23
C PHE A 152 15.68 -20.73 10.75
N LYS A 153 15.45 -21.94 10.21
CA LYS A 153 15.66 -22.22 8.79
C LYS A 153 14.81 -21.31 7.90
N THR A 154 13.56 -21.06 8.27
CA THR A 154 12.66 -20.17 7.53
C THR A 154 13.09 -18.71 7.64
N LEU A 155 13.42 -18.25 8.84
CA LEU A 155 13.90 -16.89 9.10
C LEU A 155 15.18 -16.60 8.30
N THR A 156 16.17 -17.50 8.34
CA THR A 156 17.42 -17.38 7.58
C THR A 156 17.13 -17.16 6.11
N LYS A 157 16.22 -17.94 5.51
CA LYS A 157 15.83 -17.75 4.10
C LYS A 157 15.17 -16.41 3.83
N VAL A 158 14.28 -15.96 4.70
CA VAL A 158 13.58 -14.67 4.55
C VAL A 158 14.58 -13.52 4.61
N ILE A 159 15.55 -13.56 5.53
CA ILE A 159 16.51 -12.47 5.70
C ILE A 159 17.67 -12.50 4.69
N SER A 160 17.99 -13.67 4.11
CA SER A 160 19.10 -13.90 3.18
C SER A 160 18.76 -13.75 1.69
N ASN A 161 17.54 -14.11 1.27
CA ASN A 161 17.26 -14.37 -0.16
C ASN A 161 16.59 -13.21 -0.91
N PHE A 162 16.36 -12.06 -0.28
CA PHE A 162 15.59 -10.98 -0.90
C PHE A 162 16.31 -9.63 -0.86
N ASN A 163 16.14 -8.86 -1.93
CA ASN A 163 16.46 -7.44 -1.94
C ASN A 163 15.67 -6.72 -0.81
N ALA A 164 16.11 -5.54 -0.37
CA ALA A 164 15.56 -4.88 0.82
C ALA A 164 14.02 -4.71 0.81
N ALA A 165 13.40 -4.56 -0.37
CA ALA A 165 11.97 -4.40 -0.52
C ALA A 165 11.20 -5.73 -0.39
N SER A 166 11.60 -6.78 -1.13
CA SER A 166 10.94 -8.10 -1.06
C SER A 166 11.22 -8.83 0.27
N ALA A 167 12.36 -8.52 0.92
CA ALA A 167 12.69 -9.04 2.24
C ALA A 167 11.74 -8.53 3.32
N GLY A 168 11.36 -7.25 3.25
CA GLY A 168 10.43 -6.64 4.21
C GLY A 168 9.06 -7.31 4.17
N PHE A 169 8.49 -7.42 2.98
CA PHE A 169 7.16 -8.00 2.76
C PHE A 169 7.06 -9.48 3.21
N ASN A 170 8.05 -10.31 2.89
CA ASN A 170 8.07 -11.70 3.35
C ASN A 170 8.31 -11.80 4.87
N PHE A 171 9.07 -10.86 5.44
CA PHE A 171 9.33 -10.80 6.88
C PHE A 171 8.07 -10.39 7.66
N GLU A 172 7.28 -9.45 7.15
CA GLU A 172 5.95 -9.10 7.70
C GLU A 172 5.04 -10.32 7.76
N ALA A 173 4.87 -11.03 6.64
CA ALA A 173 4.03 -12.22 6.57
C ALA A 173 4.53 -13.33 7.53
N PHE A 174 5.83 -13.52 7.62
CA PHE A 174 6.44 -14.49 8.54
C PHE A 174 6.16 -14.16 10.02
N LEU A 175 6.34 -12.90 10.42
CA LEU A 175 6.07 -12.47 11.80
C LEU A 175 4.57 -12.44 12.13
N ALA A 176 3.71 -12.14 11.14
CA ALA A 176 2.28 -12.29 11.28
C ALA A 176 1.92 -13.74 11.63
N VAL A 177 2.50 -14.74 10.95
CA VAL A 177 2.28 -16.15 11.27
C VAL A 177 2.78 -16.52 12.68
N LEU A 178 3.97 -16.06 13.07
CA LEU A 178 4.52 -16.26 14.42
C LEU A 178 3.56 -15.78 15.52
N THR A 179 2.80 -14.74 15.22
CA THR A 179 1.87 -14.10 16.16
C THR A 179 0.40 -14.43 15.92
N LYS A 180 0.11 -15.45 15.10
CA LYS A 180 -1.27 -15.84 14.72
C LYS A 180 -2.09 -14.68 14.11
N GLY A 181 -1.38 -13.71 13.58
CA GLY A 181 -1.88 -12.48 13.02
C GLY A 181 -2.04 -12.55 11.51
N GLU A 182 -2.21 -11.41 10.86
CA GLU A 182 -2.31 -11.31 9.40
C GLU A 182 -1.67 -10.05 8.86
N GLN A 183 -1.22 -10.12 7.62
CA GLN A 183 -0.62 -8.96 6.95
C GLN A 183 -1.73 -7.97 6.55
N VAL A 184 -1.43 -6.69 6.64
CA VAL A 184 -2.32 -5.62 6.18
C VAL A 184 -2.01 -5.31 4.72
N LYS A 185 -3.04 -5.10 3.89
CA LYS A 185 -2.85 -4.73 2.49
C LYS A 185 -2.23 -3.34 2.38
N ALA A 186 -1.29 -3.18 1.45
CA ALA A 186 -0.65 -1.89 1.19
C ALA A 186 -1.68 -0.84 0.72
N ASN A 187 -1.38 0.45 0.95
CA ASN A 187 -2.18 1.59 0.50
C ASN A 187 -3.65 1.64 1.00
N THR A 188 -3.95 0.97 2.12
CA THR A 188 -5.27 0.98 2.76
C THR A 188 -5.49 2.19 3.71
N GLY A 189 -4.60 3.17 3.68
CA GLY A 189 -4.66 4.35 4.55
C GLY A 189 -4.33 4.05 6.02
N THR A 190 -3.38 3.14 6.24
CA THR A 190 -2.79 2.79 7.54
C THR A 190 -1.30 2.56 7.38
N ILE A 191 -0.52 2.83 8.42
CA ILE A 191 0.92 2.54 8.48
C ILE A 191 1.21 1.13 9.04
N ALA A 192 0.18 0.41 9.52
CA ALA A 192 0.32 -0.97 9.94
C ALA A 192 0.73 -1.86 8.76
N ASP A 193 1.77 -2.65 8.96
CA ASP A 193 2.24 -3.65 8.00
C ASP A 193 1.58 -5.02 8.28
N PHE A 194 1.31 -5.33 9.56
CA PHE A 194 0.54 -6.51 9.97
C PHE A 194 -0.20 -6.31 11.30
N ILE A 195 -1.20 -7.14 11.56
CA ILE A 195 -1.90 -7.26 12.85
C ILE A 195 -1.30 -8.44 13.59
N SER A 196 -0.88 -8.27 14.83
CA SER A 196 -0.47 -9.34 15.73
C SER A 196 -1.66 -9.79 16.59
N ARG A 197 -1.80 -11.10 16.81
CA ARG A 197 -2.80 -11.71 17.72
C ARG A 197 -2.16 -12.58 18.81
N ALA A 198 -0.91 -12.29 19.15
CA ALA A 198 -0.15 -13.11 20.09
C ALA A 198 -0.81 -13.16 21.48
N ASP A 199 -1.34 -12.03 21.93
CA ASP A 199 -2.02 -11.84 23.22
C ASP A 199 -3.55 -12.00 23.12
N GLY A 200 -4.06 -12.43 21.97
CA GLY A 200 -5.48 -12.57 21.70
C GLY A 200 -6.20 -11.28 21.29
N THR A 201 -5.47 -10.17 21.14
CA THR A 201 -6.01 -8.88 20.67
C THR A 201 -5.51 -8.55 19.26
N ASN A 202 -6.20 -7.69 18.51
CA ASN A 202 -5.76 -7.20 17.21
C ASN A 202 -4.85 -5.98 17.39
N MET A 203 -3.54 -6.25 17.58
CA MET A 203 -2.52 -5.22 17.74
C MET A 203 -1.97 -4.77 16.37
N PRO A 204 -2.15 -3.51 15.95
CA PRO A 204 -1.55 -3.01 14.71
C PRO A 204 -0.04 -2.81 14.88
N ILE A 205 0.76 -3.39 13.98
CA ILE A 205 2.22 -3.29 13.99
C ILE A 205 2.74 -2.71 12.67
N SER A 206 3.50 -1.61 12.76
CA SER A 206 4.39 -1.16 11.68
C SER A 206 5.79 -1.77 11.86
N LEU A 207 6.22 -2.53 10.87
CA LEU A 207 7.49 -3.24 10.84
C LEU A 207 8.55 -2.47 10.06
N LYS A 208 9.77 -2.44 10.57
CA LYS A 208 10.94 -1.89 9.87
C LYS A 208 12.11 -2.85 9.97
N LEU A 209 12.64 -3.30 8.84
CA LEU A 209 13.82 -4.16 8.77
C LEU A 209 14.96 -3.43 8.04
N TYR A 210 16.07 -3.18 8.73
CA TYR A 210 17.21 -2.44 8.19
C TYR A 210 18.54 -3.15 8.47
N GLN A 211 19.60 -2.73 7.78
CA GLN A 211 20.96 -3.07 8.20
C GLN A 211 21.32 -2.30 9.48
N GLU A 212 22.15 -2.89 10.32
CA GLU A 212 22.74 -2.22 11.49
C GLU A 212 23.43 -0.90 11.07
N GLY A 213 23.26 0.15 11.87
CA GLY A 213 23.76 1.50 11.59
C GLY A 213 22.96 2.28 10.53
N LYS A 214 21.95 1.66 9.89
CA LYS A 214 21.09 2.29 8.87
C LYS A 214 19.62 2.29 9.25
N LEU A 215 19.30 2.05 10.53
CA LEU A 215 17.91 2.03 10.97
C LEU A 215 17.27 3.41 10.79
N HIS A 216 16.19 3.41 10.02
CA HIS A 216 15.31 4.56 9.85
C HIS A 216 13.87 4.10 10.05
N VAL A 217 13.29 4.42 11.20
CA VAL A 217 11.88 4.12 11.50
C VAL A 217 11.04 5.29 11.06
N GLY A 218 10.25 5.13 10.00
CA GLY A 218 9.47 6.21 9.43
C GLY A 218 8.33 5.72 8.56
N GLY A 219 7.57 6.65 8.03
CA GLY A 219 6.49 6.39 7.09
C GLY A 219 5.60 7.61 6.91
N SER A 220 4.44 7.38 6.29
CA SER A 220 3.44 8.40 6.01
C SER A 220 2.94 9.02 7.32
N PHE A 221 3.18 10.31 7.52
CA PHE A 221 2.66 11.00 8.70
C PHE A 221 1.13 11.11 8.63
N THR A 222 0.57 11.23 7.43
CA THR A 222 -0.89 11.23 7.21
C THR A 222 -1.53 9.93 7.67
N ASP A 223 -0.96 8.77 7.31
CA ASP A 223 -1.52 7.48 7.71
C ASP A 223 -1.36 7.24 9.20
N LEU A 224 -0.19 7.55 9.79
CA LEU A 224 0.00 7.50 11.24
C LEU A 224 -1.02 8.40 11.96
N ALA A 225 -1.20 9.64 11.52
CA ALA A 225 -2.16 10.55 12.14
C ALA A 225 -3.59 10.01 12.04
N ASN A 226 -3.98 9.42 10.91
CA ASN A 226 -5.29 8.78 10.77
C ASN A 226 -5.42 7.58 11.72
N ASP A 227 -4.41 6.72 11.81
CA ASP A 227 -4.40 5.57 12.73
C ASP A 227 -4.51 5.97 14.20
N LEU A 228 -3.95 7.13 14.59
CA LEU A 228 -4.04 7.65 15.96
C LEU A 228 -5.36 8.38 16.25
N VAL A 229 -6.05 8.88 15.22
CA VAL A 229 -7.30 9.64 15.37
C VAL A 229 -8.52 8.73 15.26
N GLU A 230 -8.49 7.82 14.31
CA GLU A 230 -9.61 6.99 13.92
C GLU A 230 -9.42 5.61 14.53
N GLN A 231 -10.34 5.21 15.42
CA GLN A 231 -10.39 3.82 15.87
C GLN A 231 -10.87 2.98 14.71
N LYS A 232 -9.92 2.36 14.01
CA LYS A 232 -10.22 1.41 12.94
C LYS A 232 -10.89 0.16 13.55
N PRO A 233 -12.00 -0.34 12.99
CA PRO A 233 -12.70 -1.52 13.51
C PRO A 233 -11.82 -2.77 13.62
N GLU A 234 -10.76 -2.84 12.81
CA GLU A 234 -9.84 -3.96 12.78
C GLU A 234 -8.82 -3.94 13.93
N PHE A 235 -8.67 -2.82 14.64
CA PHE A 235 -7.67 -2.65 15.71
C PHE A 235 -8.33 -2.57 17.08
N ASP A 236 -7.74 -3.24 18.07
CA ASP A 236 -8.23 -3.20 19.46
C ASP A 236 -7.63 -2.05 20.28
N TYR A 237 -6.65 -1.33 19.74
CA TYR A 237 -5.91 -0.29 20.44
C TYR A 237 -5.90 1.05 19.70
N PRO A 238 -5.88 2.17 20.43
CA PRO A 238 -5.81 3.52 19.87
C PRO A 238 -4.35 3.99 19.68
N PHE A 239 -3.45 3.08 19.29
CA PHE A 239 -2.03 3.37 19.11
C PHE A 239 -1.44 2.48 18.02
N MET A 240 -0.29 2.90 17.48
CA MET A 240 0.46 2.14 16.49
C MET A 240 1.72 1.57 17.13
N ARG A 241 1.87 0.25 17.16
CA ARG A 241 3.10 -0.38 17.64
C ARG A 241 4.14 -0.41 16.53
N TYR A 242 5.34 0.05 16.84
CA TYR A 242 6.50 -0.10 15.97
C TYR A 242 7.33 -1.28 16.41
N LEU A 243 7.64 -2.14 15.45
CA LEU A 243 8.61 -3.21 15.58
C LEU A 243 9.75 -2.91 14.62
N ALA A 244 10.90 -2.52 15.14
CA ALA A 244 12.07 -2.21 14.34
C ALA A 244 13.13 -3.28 14.57
N VAL A 245 13.73 -3.75 13.48
CA VAL A 245 14.70 -4.84 13.47
C VAL A 245 15.91 -4.41 12.67
N THR A 246 17.09 -4.53 13.26
CA THR A 246 18.35 -4.39 12.52
C THR A 246 18.98 -5.75 12.30
N LYS A 247 19.65 -5.91 11.15
CA LYS A 247 20.42 -7.11 10.81
C LYS A 247 21.87 -6.78 10.54
N GLU A 248 22.75 -7.62 11.10
CA GLU A 248 24.19 -7.61 10.86
C GLU A 248 24.62 -9.02 10.46
N PHE A 249 25.27 -9.17 9.30
CA PHE A 249 25.79 -10.46 8.84
C PHE A 249 27.30 -10.53 9.07
N GLU A 250 27.76 -11.66 9.57
CA GLU A 250 29.18 -11.95 9.78
C GLU A 250 29.82 -12.56 8.53
N GLY A 251 31.15 -12.47 8.41
CA GLY A 251 31.92 -13.20 7.39
C GLY A 251 31.72 -12.74 5.93
N GLY A 252 30.97 -11.67 5.68
CA GLY A 252 30.80 -11.07 4.35
C GLY A 252 29.89 -11.85 3.39
N GLN A 253 29.48 -13.07 3.75
CA GLN A 253 28.44 -13.82 3.05
C GLN A 253 27.07 -13.18 3.32
N ARG A 254 26.26 -13.02 2.26
CA ARG A 254 24.96 -12.33 2.33
C ARG A 254 23.80 -13.16 1.79
N GLU A 255 24.09 -14.37 1.34
CA GLU A 255 23.15 -15.29 0.69
C GLU A 255 23.47 -16.73 1.10
N GLY A 256 22.46 -17.60 1.09
CA GLY A 256 22.59 -19.01 1.47
C GLY A 256 22.16 -19.31 2.92
N LEU A 257 22.15 -20.60 3.29
CA LEU A 257 21.75 -21.05 4.63
C LEU A 257 22.89 -21.04 5.64
N ASP A 258 24.13 -20.89 5.18
CA ASP A 258 25.34 -20.90 6.02
C ASP A 258 25.70 -19.49 6.55
N ILE A 259 24.81 -18.52 6.37
CA ILE A 259 24.99 -17.16 6.88
C ILE A 259 24.88 -17.16 8.41
N ASN A 260 25.75 -16.37 9.04
CA ASN A 260 25.68 -16.08 10.47
C ASN A 260 25.48 -14.58 10.66
N GLY A 261 24.78 -14.21 11.72
CA GLY A 261 24.46 -12.81 11.96
C GLY A 261 23.62 -12.60 13.21
N ILE A 262 23.38 -11.32 13.50
CA ILE A 262 22.64 -10.87 14.68
C ILE A 262 21.42 -10.07 14.19
N LEU A 263 20.27 -10.32 14.83
CA LEU A 263 19.07 -9.51 14.67
C LEU A 263 18.78 -8.76 15.96
N ARG A 264 18.85 -7.43 15.95
CA ARG A 264 18.48 -6.63 17.15
C ARG A 264 17.05 -6.14 17.01
N TRP A 265 16.28 -6.31 18.08
CA TRP A 265 14.84 -6.02 18.09
C TRP A 265 14.53 -4.84 18.98
N PHE A 266 13.75 -3.90 18.44
CA PHE A 266 13.26 -2.71 19.11
C PHE A 266 11.74 -2.64 19.02
N GLN A 267 11.06 -2.28 20.11
CA GLN A 267 9.61 -2.13 20.15
C GLN A 267 9.22 -0.89 20.95
N PHE A 268 8.27 -0.11 20.43
CA PHE A 268 7.68 1.06 21.10
C PHE A 268 6.33 1.41 20.45
N ASP A 269 5.52 2.20 21.14
CA ASP A 269 4.17 2.59 20.71
C ASP A 269 4.12 4.10 20.39
N PHE A 270 3.63 4.46 19.21
CA PHE A 270 3.16 5.83 18.95
C PHE A 270 1.71 5.95 19.41
N THR A 271 1.44 6.95 20.25
CA THR A 271 0.11 7.28 20.76
C THR A 271 -0.20 8.73 20.45
N LEU A 272 -1.48 9.10 20.52
CA LEU A 272 -1.86 10.52 20.43
C LEU A 272 -1.16 11.37 21.51
N GLU A 273 -0.86 10.81 22.69
CA GLU A 273 -0.23 11.56 23.76
C GLU A 273 1.26 11.84 23.54
N ASN A 274 1.97 10.91 22.90
CA ASN A 274 3.44 10.94 22.81
C ASN A 274 3.98 11.40 21.44
N VAL A 275 3.16 11.38 20.38
CA VAL A 275 3.65 11.56 19.01
C VAL A 275 4.34 12.91 18.77
N PHE A 276 3.84 13.99 19.38
CA PHE A 276 4.49 15.30 19.30
C PHE A 276 5.83 15.34 20.02
N ASP A 277 5.93 14.76 21.21
CA ASP A 277 7.17 14.73 21.99
C ASP A 277 8.29 13.95 21.29
N ILE A 278 7.94 12.79 20.74
CA ILE A 278 8.88 11.92 20.01
C ILE A 278 9.35 12.62 18.73
N LEU A 279 8.44 13.17 17.93
CA LEU A 279 8.80 13.78 16.65
C LEU A 279 9.50 15.13 16.80
N ALA A 280 9.21 15.91 17.86
CA ALA A 280 9.90 17.16 18.17
C ALA A 280 11.40 16.96 18.44
N GLN A 281 11.80 15.78 18.91
CA GLN A 281 13.18 15.44 19.26
C GLN A 281 13.86 14.54 18.22
N SER A 282 13.22 14.38 17.05
CA SER A 282 13.67 13.54 15.96
C SER A 282 14.34 14.36 14.86
N SER A 283 14.34 13.88 13.61
CA SER A 283 14.91 14.59 12.46
C SER A 283 14.21 15.93 12.20
N THR A 284 14.89 16.87 11.54
CA THR A 284 14.29 18.14 11.12
C THR A 284 13.05 17.94 10.23
N LYS A 285 12.98 16.84 9.48
CA LYS A 285 11.81 16.51 8.67
C LYS A 285 10.63 16.10 9.56
N SER A 286 10.87 15.21 10.52
CA SER A 286 9.87 14.76 11.51
C SER A 286 9.36 15.91 12.38
N GLN A 287 10.26 16.81 12.78
CA GLN A 287 9.94 18.00 13.55
C GLN A 287 8.96 18.91 12.78
N LYS A 288 9.15 19.08 11.48
CA LYS A 288 8.20 19.85 10.65
C LYS A 288 6.82 19.23 10.60
N CYS A 289 6.72 17.89 10.65
CA CYS A 289 5.43 17.21 10.54
C CYS A 289 4.43 17.63 11.63
N ILE A 290 4.90 18.03 12.82
CA ILE A 290 4.04 18.36 13.97
C ILE A 290 3.71 19.84 14.10
N GLN A 291 4.19 20.70 13.20
CA GLN A 291 3.92 22.13 13.29
C GLN A 291 2.43 22.40 13.05
N LEU A 292 1.80 23.16 13.95
CA LEU A 292 0.40 23.56 13.86
C LEU A 292 0.25 24.94 13.19
N PRO A 293 -0.82 25.19 12.43
CA PRO A 293 -1.06 26.50 11.83
C PRO A 293 -1.23 27.57 12.90
N ILE A 294 -0.64 28.75 12.71
CA ILE A 294 -0.74 29.86 13.70
C ILE A 294 -2.21 30.24 13.93
N LYS A 295 -3.01 30.29 12.87
CA LYS A 295 -4.45 30.61 12.93
C LYS A 295 -5.29 29.52 13.61
N PHE A 296 -4.81 28.28 13.61
CA PHE A 296 -5.43 27.22 14.39
C PHE A 296 -5.14 27.43 15.89
N LEU A 297 -3.88 27.72 16.25
CA LEU A 297 -3.50 27.99 17.63
C LEU A 297 -4.21 29.21 18.23
N SER A 298 -4.44 30.27 17.45
CA SER A 298 -5.19 31.45 17.89
C SER A 298 -6.70 31.24 17.97
N GLY A 299 -7.22 30.11 17.47
CA GLY A 299 -8.66 29.82 17.39
C GLY A 299 -9.40 30.56 16.28
N GLU A 300 -8.72 31.32 15.43
CA GLU A 300 -9.33 32.04 14.31
C GLU A 300 -9.89 31.10 13.23
N THR A 301 -9.18 30.01 12.96
CA THR A 301 -9.58 29.00 11.95
C THR A 301 -9.43 27.59 12.53
N PRO A 302 -10.46 27.08 13.24
CA PRO A 302 -10.42 25.75 13.84
C PRO A 302 -10.33 24.65 12.77
N ASP A 303 -10.84 24.92 11.56
CA ASP A 303 -10.63 24.08 10.38
C ASP A 303 -9.77 24.80 9.34
N PHE A 304 -8.47 24.87 9.60
CA PHE A 304 -7.51 25.52 8.70
C PHE A 304 -7.45 24.83 7.33
N ALA A 305 -7.60 23.50 7.28
CA ALA A 305 -7.61 22.72 6.05
C ALA A 305 -8.67 23.20 5.05
N ALA A 306 -9.87 23.57 5.53
CA ALA A 306 -10.94 24.11 4.68
C ALA A 306 -10.59 25.48 4.05
N THR A 307 -9.65 26.22 4.63
CA THR A 307 -9.20 27.52 4.10
C THR A 307 -8.14 27.42 3.02
N LEU A 308 -7.60 26.22 2.78
CA LEU A 308 -6.53 26.01 1.82
C LEU A 308 -7.04 26.12 0.38
N PRO A 309 -6.23 26.69 -0.53
CA PRO A 309 -6.58 26.72 -1.94
C PRO A 309 -6.68 25.30 -2.51
N GLY A 310 -7.52 25.13 -3.53
CA GLY A 310 -7.61 23.87 -4.26
C GLY A 310 -8.39 22.74 -3.58
N THR A 311 -9.10 23.01 -2.48
CA THR A 311 -9.95 22.03 -1.80
C THR A 311 -11.19 21.63 -2.60
N ALA A 312 -11.64 22.47 -3.53
CA ALA A 312 -12.68 22.15 -4.50
C ALA A 312 -12.35 22.76 -5.87
N ILE A 313 -12.47 21.96 -6.93
CA ILE A 313 -12.54 22.50 -8.30
C ILE A 313 -13.84 23.32 -8.36
N PRO A 314 -13.81 24.57 -8.87
CA PRO A 314 -15.03 25.37 -9.01
C PRO A 314 -16.08 24.66 -9.87
N SER A 315 -17.35 25.04 -9.71
CA SER A 315 -18.43 24.47 -10.52
C SER A 315 -18.22 24.71 -12.02
N PRO A 316 -18.81 23.89 -12.90
CA PRO A 316 -18.72 24.08 -14.35
C PRO A 316 -19.08 25.50 -14.80
N GLU A 317 -20.11 26.12 -14.19
CA GLU A 317 -20.54 27.48 -14.51
C GLU A 317 -19.49 28.51 -14.09
N LYS A 318 -18.79 28.28 -12.98
CA LYS A 318 -17.72 29.17 -12.54
C LYS A 318 -16.49 29.05 -13.43
N LEU A 319 -16.17 27.84 -13.87
CA LEU A 319 -15.08 27.61 -14.82
C LEU A 319 -15.41 28.13 -16.22
N GLU A 320 -16.68 28.12 -16.62
CA GLU A 320 -17.11 28.71 -17.88
C GLU A 320 -16.82 30.23 -17.90
N GLN A 321 -17.00 30.95 -16.79
CA GLN A 321 -16.63 32.36 -16.71
C GLN A 321 -15.12 32.59 -16.98
N VAL A 322 -14.27 31.67 -16.51
CA VAL A 322 -12.82 31.71 -16.75
C VAL A 322 -12.54 31.40 -18.22
N PHE A 323 -13.20 30.38 -18.78
CA PHE A 323 -13.09 30.02 -20.18
C PHE A 323 -13.50 31.17 -21.10
N VAL A 324 -14.63 31.84 -20.84
CA VAL A 324 -15.13 32.98 -21.62
C VAL A 324 -14.09 34.11 -21.62
N ALA A 325 -13.56 34.48 -20.45
CA ALA A 325 -12.55 35.52 -20.36
C ALA A 325 -11.27 35.17 -21.13
N ALA A 326 -10.79 33.92 -21.01
CA ALA A 326 -9.63 33.43 -21.75
C ALA A 326 -9.87 33.40 -23.27
N PHE A 327 -11.08 33.00 -23.69
CA PHE A 327 -11.48 32.97 -25.11
C PHE A 327 -11.54 34.36 -25.71
N GLU A 328 -12.13 35.34 -25.02
CA GLU A 328 -12.14 36.74 -25.45
C GLU A 328 -10.72 37.29 -25.61
N LYS A 329 -9.79 36.94 -24.70
CA LYS A 329 -8.38 37.33 -24.80
C LYS A 329 -7.70 36.72 -26.04
N GLU A 330 -7.94 35.43 -26.31
CA GLU A 330 -7.43 34.77 -27.52
C GLU A 330 -8.03 35.34 -28.82
N LEU A 331 -9.33 35.67 -28.83
CA LEU A 331 -9.98 36.34 -29.96
C LEU A 331 -9.44 37.75 -30.19
N ASN A 332 -9.22 38.53 -29.12
CA ASN A 332 -8.62 39.86 -29.22
C ASN A 332 -7.20 39.79 -29.80
N ALA A 333 -6.39 38.83 -29.34
CA ALA A 333 -5.07 38.61 -29.91
C ALA A 333 -5.14 38.25 -31.41
N HIS A 334 -6.10 37.41 -31.80
CA HIS A 334 -6.36 37.08 -33.20
C HIS A 334 -6.79 38.30 -34.03
N ASN A 335 -7.71 39.11 -33.51
CA ASN A 335 -8.19 40.32 -34.19
C ASN A 335 -7.08 41.37 -34.38
N VAL A 336 -6.20 41.54 -33.39
CA VAL A 336 -5.05 42.45 -33.47
C VAL A 336 -4.08 42.01 -34.57
N LEU A 337 -3.73 40.71 -34.60
CA LEU A 337 -2.85 40.14 -35.63
C LEU A 337 -3.44 40.27 -37.04
N ASN A 338 -4.78 40.26 -37.16
CA ASN A 338 -5.50 40.36 -38.42
C ASN A 338 -6.17 41.72 -38.63
N SER A 339 -5.72 42.78 -37.95
CA SER A 339 -6.31 44.13 -38.00
C SER A 339 -6.50 44.71 -39.40
N LYS A 340 -5.74 44.24 -40.39
CA LYS A 340 -5.79 44.69 -41.80
C LYS A 340 -6.81 43.94 -42.66
N VAL A 341 -7.47 42.91 -42.12
CA VAL A 341 -8.39 42.04 -42.87
C VAL A 341 -9.73 41.98 -42.11
N PRO A 342 -10.67 42.92 -42.35
CA PRO A 342 -11.94 42.99 -41.62
C PRO A 342 -12.79 41.72 -41.71
N SER A 343 -12.69 40.98 -42.82
CA SER A 343 -13.47 39.77 -43.06
C SER A 343 -13.09 38.58 -42.16
N VAL A 344 -11.98 38.66 -41.43
CA VAL A 344 -11.57 37.61 -40.47
C VAL A 344 -11.67 38.08 -39.02
N GLN A 345 -12.22 39.27 -38.76
CA GLN A 345 -12.42 39.76 -37.40
C GLN A 345 -13.70 39.19 -36.77
N VAL A 346 -13.59 38.80 -35.51
CA VAL A 346 -14.70 38.28 -34.70
C VAL A 346 -15.16 39.39 -33.75
N ASP A 347 -16.42 39.82 -33.88
CA ASP A 347 -17.03 40.79 -32.98
C ASP A 347 -17.70 40.10 -31.77
N ALA A 348 -18.18 40.92 -30.83
CA ALA A 348 -18.77 40.43 -29.58
C ALA A 348 -20.03 39.58 -29.82
N ASP A 349 -20.86 39.94 -30.79
CA ASP A 349 -22.09 39.19 -31.12
C ASP A 349 -21.74 37.81 -31.69
N THR A 350 -20.77 37.75 -32.60
CA THR A 350 -20.25 36.50 -33.15
C THR A 350 -19.64 35.63 -32.04
N ALA A 351 -18.82 36.21 -31.17
CA ALA A 351 -18.21 35.48 -30.04
C ALA A 351 -19.28 34.92 -29.09
N SER A 352 -20.31 35.71 -28.77
CA SER A 352 -21.44 35.29 -27.92
C SER A 352 -22.22 34.13 -28.55
N GLN A 353 -22.46 34.17 -29.86
CA GLN A 353 -23.14 33.09 -30.57
C GLN A 353 -22.31 31.79 -30.56
N ILE A 354 -20.99 31.90 -30.75
CA ILE A 354 -20.08 30.75 -30.65
C ILE A 354 -20.12 30.15 -29.25
N LEU A 355 -20.01 30.97 -28.20
CA LEU A 355 -20.04 30.52 -26.81
C LEU A 355 -21.35 29.80 -26.48
N LYS A 356 -22.48 30.39 -26.88
CA LYS A 356 -23.82 29.80 -26.71
C LYS A 356 -23.94 28.43 -27.38
N ASN A 357 -23.45 28.29 -28.61
CA ASN A 357 -23.53 27.03 -29.35
C ASN A 357 -22.49 26.00 -28.88
N LEU A 358 -21.36 26.45 -28.36
CA LEU A 358 -20.36 25.59 -27.75
C LEU A 358 -20.91 24.93 -26.48
N ASN A 359 -21.65 25.71 -25.68
CA ASN A 359 -22.27 25.30 -24.42
C ASN A 359 -21.23 24.63 -23.49
N TRP A 360 -20.17 25.36 -23.16
CA TRP A 360 -18.94 24.78 -22.60
C TRP A 360 -19.18 24.06 -21.27
N SER A 361 -20.06 24.59 -20.41
CA SER A 361 -20.37 23.98 -19.11
C SER A 361 -21.03 22.61 -19.26
N ASP A 362 -21.92 22.44 -20.23
CA ASP A 362 -22.83 21.28 -20.33
C ASP A 362 -22.48 20.32 -21.47
N ASN A 363 -21.57 20.69 -22.36
CA ASN A 363 -21.19 19.88 -23.51
C ASN A 363 -19.94 19.05 -23.22
N ASP A 364 -20.13 17.77 -22.87
CA ASP A 364 -19.02 16.85 -22.62
C ASP A 364 -18.27 16.40 -23.89
N ASP A 365 -18.93 16.47 -25.06
CA ASP A 365 -18.40 15.90 -26.29
C ASP A 365 -17.16 16.64 -26.81
N ILE A 366 -17.04 17.92 -26.47
CA ILE A 366 -15.89 18.77 -26.85
C ILE A 366 -14.62 18.50 -26.04
N PHE A 367 -14.69 17.61 -25.03
CA PHE A 367 -13.57 17.26 -24.17
C PHE A 367 -13.03 15.84 -24.43
N LEU A 368 -11.76 15.66 -24.06
CA LEU A 368 -11.17 14.34 -23.84
C LEU A 368 -11.44 13.89 -22.40
N PHE A 369 -11.66 12.59 -22.23
CA PHE A 369 -11.78 12.03 -20.90
C PHE A 369 -10.50 12.24 -20.10
N TYR A 370 -10.68 12.63 -18.85
CA TYR A 370 -9.64 12.64 -17.84
C TYR A 370 -9.44 11.22 -17.32
N ASP A 371 -8.18 10.80 -17.23
CA ASP A 371 -7.79 9.57 -16.58
C ASP A 371 -7.35 9.89 -15.14
N PRO A 372 -8.17 9.54 -14.12
CA PRO A 372 -7.79 9.74 -12.73
C PRO A 372 -6.73 8.74 -12.26
N ASN A 373 -6.48 7.67 -13.02
CA ASN A 373 -5.63 6.58 -12.57
C ASN A 373 -4.14 6.92 -12.72
N PRO A 374 -3.29 6.49 -11.78
CA PRO A 374 -1.84 6.60 -11.93
C PRO A 374 -1.38 5.77 -13.14
N LYS A 375 -0.14 6.02 -13.59
CA LYS A 375 0.44 5.25 -14.69
C LYS A 375 0.57 3.79 -14.29
N GLU A 376 0.42 2.87 -15.24
CA GLU A 376 0.43 1.43 -15.00
C GLU A 376 1.60 0.94 -14.14
N LYS A 377 2.81 1.43 -14.43
CA LYS A 377 4.03 1.13 -13.66
C LYS A 377 4.03 1.59 -12.19
N ASP A 378 3.14 2.50 -11.84
CA ASP A 378 3.01 3.11 -10.52
C ASP A 378 1.76 2.57 -9.80
N ARG A 379 1.03 1.61 -10.39
CA ARG A 379 -0.16 0.97 -9.80
C ARG A 379 0.26 -0.21 -8.92
N PRO A 380 -0.29 -0.33 -7.70
CA PRO A 380 -0.31 -1.58 -6.95
C PRO A 380 -1.00 -2.71 -7.74
N ASP A 381 -0.65 -3.97 -7.47
CA ASP A 381 -1.24 -5.14 -8.14
C ASP A 381 -2.75 -5.28 -7.90
N ASP A 382 -3.27 -4.70 -6.81
CA ASP A 382 -4.66 -4.68 -6.41
C ASP A 382 -5.38 -3.34 -6.70
N TYR A 383 -4.78 -2.48 -7.53
CA TYR A 383 -5.36 -1.19 -7.85
C TYR A 383 -6.61 -1.31 -8.74
N GLU A 384 -7.77 -0.92 -8.20
CA GLU A 384 -9.01 -0.84 -8.96
C GLU A 384 -9.04 0.39 -9.88
N LEU A 385 -9.25 0.15 -11.17
CA LEU A 385 -9.33 1.21 -12.16
C LEU A 385 -10.61 2.02 -12.00
N GLN A 386 -10.44 3.31 -11.76
CA GLN A 386 -11.54 4.25 -11.79
C GLN A 386 -11.94 4.54 -13.24
N PRO A 387 -13.25 4.70 -13.53
CA PRO A 387 -13.70 5.02 -14.87
C PRO A 387 -13.18 6.38 -15.31
N LEU A 388 -12.91 6.50 -16.60
CA LEU A 388 -12.60 7.78 -17.23
C LEU A 388 -13.84 8.68 -17.20
N TYR A 389 -13.66 9.97 -16.91
CA TYR A 389 -14.77 10.93 -16.83
C TYR A 389 -14.34 12.31 -17.32
N ILE A 390 -15.29 13.25 -17.47
CA ILE A 390 -14.95 14.64 -17.81
C ILE A 390 -14.78 15.47 -16.54
N SER A 391 -13.61 16.07 -16.36
CA SER A 391 -13.33 17.06 -15.30
C SER A 391 -13.06 18.40 -15.97
N ARG A 392 -13.95 19.38 -15.87
CA ARG A 392 -13.79 20.68 -16.55
C ARG A 392 -12.49 21.44 -16.19
N GLY A 393 -11.83 21.10 -15.07
CA GLY A 393 -10.51 21.65 -14.68
C GLY A 393 -9.30 20.84 -15.18
N ASP A 394 -9.47 19.59 -15.61
CA ASP A 394 -8.36 18.68 -15.99
C ASP A 394 -8.49 18.10 -17.41
N SER A 395 -9.72 17.96 -17.91
CA SER A 395 -10.04 17.43 -19.23
C SER A 395 -9.63 18.42 -20.31
N ARG A 396 -8.72 17.96 -21.16
CA ARG A 396 -8.26 18.74 -22.31
C ARG A 396 -9.29 18.71 -23.43
N MET A 397 -9.43 19.81 -24.13
CA MET A 397 -10.01 19.81 -25.47
C MET A 397 -9.06 19.15 -26.47
N PRO A 398 -9.58 18.52 -27.52
CA PRO A 398 -8.78 17.71 -28.42
C PRO A 398 -7.93 18.58 -29.36
N GLY A 399 -6.73 18.10 -29.74
CA GLY A 399 -5.83 18.83 -30.65
C GLY A 399 -6.29 18.80 -32.12
N SER A 400 -5.69 19.68 -32.95
CA SER A 400 -6.12 19.95 -34.33
C SER A 400 -6.19 18.74 -35.28
N ASN A 401 -5.49 17.65 -34.96
CA ASN A 401 -5.42 16.46 -35.80
C ASN A 401 -6.49 15.41 -35.45
N SER A 402 -7.30 15.65 -34.42
CA SER A 402 -8.29 14.69 -33.92
C SER A 402 -9.64 14.79 -34.65
N LYS A 403 -10.44 13.73 -34.56
CA LYS A 403 -11.84 13.75 -35.02
C LYS A 403 -12.69 14.74 -34.22
N LYS A 404 -12.60 14.70 -32.88
CA LYS A 404 -13.35 15.60 -31.99
C LYS A 404 -13.06 17.08 -32.23
N PHE A 405 -11.83 17.45 -32.62
CA PHE A 405 -11.53 18.84 -32.99
C PHE A 405 -12.35 19.30 -34.21
N LYS A 406 -12.64 18.41 -35.16
CA LYS A 406 -13.51 18.74 -36.31
C LYS A 406 -14.96 18.95 -35.89
N GLU A 407 -15.40 18.30 -34.82
CA GLU A 407 -16.74 18.51 -34.25
C GLU A 407 -16.84 19.93 -33.65
N ILE A 408 -15.80 20.39 -32.94
CA ILE A 408 -15.72 21.79 -32.48
C ILE A 408 -15.67 22.76 -33.68
N MET A 409 -14.92 22.44 -34.74
CA MET A 409 -14.93 23.24 -35.97
C MET A 409 -16.33 23.34 -36.60
N ALA A 410 -17.11 22.26 -36.56
CA ALA A 410 -18.47 22.26 -37.08
C ALA A 410 -19.40 23.16 -36.26
N ILE A 411 -19.27 23.16 -34.93
CA ILE A 411 -19.99 24.09 -34.03
C ILE A 411 -19.64 25.54 -34.39
N VAL A 412 -18.35 25.84 -34.56
CA VAL A 412 -17.89 27.19 -34.94
C VAL A 412 -18.44 27.59 -36.31
N ALA A 413 -18.34 26.72 -37.32
CA ALA A 413 -18.84 27.01 -38.66
C ALA A 413 -20.35 27.31 -38.67
N SER A 414 -21.15 26.48 -37.97
CA SER A 414 -22.59 26.70 -37.84
C SER A 414 -22.90 28.02 -37.10
N SER A 415 -22.09 28.38 -36.10
CA SER A 415 -22.26 29.65 -35.39
C SER A 415 -21.98 30.86 -36.28
N LEU A 416 -20.95 30.78 -37.14
CA LEU A 416 -20.63 31.85 -38.08
C LEU A 416 -21.68 32.00 -39.20
N GLU A 417 -22.26 30.88 -39.66
CA GLU A 417 -23.37 30.87 -40.62
C GLU A 417 -24.59 31.58 -40.03
N GLN A 418 -24.94 31.31 -38.77
CA GLN A 418 -26.07 31.93 -38.08
C GLN A 418 -25.97 33.46 -37.95
N VAL A 419 -24.75 34.01 -37.89
CA VAL A 419 -24.51 35.46 -37.85
C VAL A 419 -24.18 36.05 -39.24
N GLY A 420 -24.31 35.27 -40.31
CA GLY A 420 -24.09 35.73 -41.68
C GLY A 420 -22.63 36.07 -42.02
N LYS A 421 -21.67 35.53 -41.26
CA LYS A 421 -20.23 35.77 -41.45
C LYS A 421 -19.49 34.64 -42.17
N TYR A 422 -20.19 33.60 -42.61
CA TYR A 422 -19.58 32.45 -43.27
C TYR A 422 -20.51 31.83 -44.31
N ASP A 423 -19.97 31.57 -45.50
CA ASP A 423 -20.65 30.84 -46.56
C ASP A 423 -20.13 29.40 -46.58
N MET A 424 -21.04 28.43 -46.44
CA MET A 424 -20.73 27.00 -46.44
C MET A 424 -20.17 26.50 -47.79
N GLU A 425 -20.33 27.28 -48.86
CA GLU A 425 -19.75 26.98 -50.18
C GLU A 425 -18.27 27.39 -50.32
N ASP A 426 -17.64 27.96 -49.28
CA ASP A 426 -16.24 28.38 -49.32
C ASP A 426 -15.29 27.18 -49.58
N PRO A 427 -14.58 27.15 -50.73
CA PRO A 427 -13.71 26.03 -51.12
C PRO A 427 -12.50 25.83 -50.18
N THR A 428 -12.24 26.74 -49.22
CA THR A 428 -11.19 26.59 -48.21
C THR A 428 -11.43 25.46 -47.20
N ILE A 429 -12.66 24.95 -47.08
CA ILE A 429 -13.02 23.81 -46.21
C ILE A 429 -12.43 22.49 -46.75
N ASN A 430 -12.41 22.35 -48.08
CA ASN A 430 -12.04 21.10 -48.76
C ASN A 430 -10.59 21.07 -49.27
N ASN A 431 -9.88 22.20 -49.27
CA ASN A 431 -8.49 22.27 -49.72
C ASN A 431 -7.48 22.28 -48.53
N PRO A 432 -6.64 21.24 -48.37
CA PRO A 432 -5.69 21.12 -47.26
C PRO A 432 -4.65 22.25 -47.16
N SER A 433 -4.34 22.94 -48.27
CA SER A 433 -3.33 24.01 -48.30
C SER A 433 -3.86 25.35 -47.80
N THR A 434 -5.16 25.63 -47.90
CA THR A 434 -5.82 26.84 -47.36
C THR A 434 -6.37 26.64 -45.94
N ARG A 435 -6.56 25.39 -45.50
CA ARG A 435 -7.01 25.06 -44.12
C ARG A 435 -6.22 25.75 -43.02
N LYS A 436 -4.91 25.95 -43.17
CA LYS A 436 -4.06 26.51 -42.10
C LYS A 436 -4.48 27.92 -41.63
N ASN A 437 -5.24 28.66 -42.46
CA ASN A 437 -5.63 30.06 -42.24
C ASN A 437 -7.15 30.30 -42.28
N SER A 438 -8.00 29.27 -42.27
CA SER A 438 -9.46 29.53 -42.24
C SER A 438 -9.89 30.15 -40.91
N LEU A 439 -10.86 31.08 -40.98
CA LEU A 439 -11.42 31.75 -39.80
C LEU A 439 -11.91 30.73 -38.76
N VAL A 440 -12.65 29.71 -39.23
CA VAL A 440 -13.12 28.59 -38.41
C VAL A 440 -11.96 27.93 -37.66
N LEU A 441 -10.87 27.56 -38.34
CA LEU A 441 -9.75 26.88 -37.70
C LEU A 441 -9.08 27.76 -36.62
N ASN A 442 -8.93 29.05 -36.89
CA ASN A 442 -8.31 29.98 -35.95
C ASN A 442 -9.17 30.19 -34.70
N ILE A 443 -10.50 30.34 -34.87
CA ILE A 443 -11.44 30.42 -33.74
C ILE A 443 -11.44 29.10 -32.95
N THR A 444 -11.48 27.95 -33.62
CA THR A 444 -11.42 26.65 -32.94
C THR A 444 -10.10 26.51 -32.15
N ARG A 445 -8.98 26.98 -32.69
CA ARG A 445 -7.71 27.02 -31.93
C ARG A 445 -7.81 27.95 -30.71
N ALA A 446 -8.43 29.12 -30.84
CA ALA A 446 -8.66 30.03 -29.73
C ALA A 446 -9.51 29.37 -28.61
N ILE A 447 -10.58 28.66 -28.98
CA ILE A 447 -11.39 27.85 -28.04
C ILE A 447 -10.51 26.82 -27.32
N VAL A 448 -9.75 26.02 -28.08
CA VAL A 448 -8.89 24.98 -27.50
C VAL A 448 -7.80 25.59 -26.61
N ASN A 449 -7.23 26.73 -26.98
CA ASN A 449 -6.21 27.43 -26.18
C ASN A 449 -6.80 28.01 -24.89
N ALA A 450 -8.00 28.59 -24.95
CA ALA A 450 -8.70 29.13 -23.78
C ALA A 450 -8.98 28.05 -22.73
N ASN A 451 -9.19 26.80 -23.16
CA ASN A 451 -9.30 25.66 -22.26
C ASN A 451 -7.93 25.10 -21.81
N ASN A 452 -7.05 24.79 -22.77
CA ASN A 452 -5.86 23.95 -22.55
C ASN A 452 -4.57 24.71 -22.24
N GLY A 453 -4.53 26.01 -22.53
CA GLY A 453 -3.33 26.83 -22.59
C GLY A 453 -2.64 26.74 -23.95
N GLY A 454 -2.32 27.91 -24.53
CA GLY A 454 -1.50 28.03 -25.73
C GLY A 454 0.01 27.91 -25.44
N LYS A 455 0.84 27.61 -26.45
CA LYS A 455 2.29 27.47 -26.22
C LYS A 455 3.06 28.80 -26.05
N LYS A 456 2.49 29.97 -26.36
CA LYS A 456 3.23 31.26 -26.47
C LYS A 456 2.36 32.54 -26.38
N THR A 457 1.26 32.55 -25.65
CA THR A 457 0.42 33.76 -25.49
C THR A 457 0.30 34.13 -24.01
N GLU A 458 0.21 35.43 -23.67
CA GLU A 458 -0.15 35.87 -22.32
C GLU A 458 -1.51 35.32 -21.87
N ALA A 459 -2.37 34.93 -22.81
CA ALA A 459 -3.65 34.27 -22.54
C ALA A 459 -3.51 32.79 -22.16
N ALA A 460 -2.34 32.17 -22.39
CA ALA A 460 -2.11 30.77 -22.00
C ALA A 460 -2.07 30.57 -20.48
N GLU A 461 -1.65 31.59 -19.72
CA GLU A 461 -1.65 31.56 -18.26
C GLU A 461 -3.07 31.65 -17.67
N ASP A 462 -3.99 32.28 -18.41
CA ASP A 462 -5.39 32.49 -18.00
C ASP A 462 -6.33 31.35 -18.42
N SER A 463 -5.81 30.29 -19.06
CA SER A 463 -6.65 29.17 -19.49
C SER A 463 -7.18 28.37 -18.31
N VAL A 464 -8.34 27.70 -18.51
CA VAL A 464 -8.99 26.91 -17.45
C VAL A 464 -8.03 25.88 -16.83
N ILE A 465 -7.34 25.09 -17.65
CA ILE A 465 -6.41 24.06 -17.16
C ILE A 465 -5.18 24.70 -16.47
N SER A 466 -4.67 25.82 -16.99
CA SER A 466 -3.53 26.51 -16.39
C SER A 466 -3.84 27.01 -14.98
N MET A 467 -5.07 27.43 -14.72
CA MET A 467 -5.50 27.96 -13.43
C MET A 467 -6.04 26.89 -12.47
N TYR A 468 -6.81 25.92 -12.97
CA TYR A 468 -7.63 25.04 -12.13
C TYR A 468 -7.32 23.55 -12.29
N SER A 469 -6.26 23.17 -12.99
CA SER A 469 -5.83 21.77 -12.97
C SER A 469 -5.49 21.34 -11.54
N ARG A 470 -5.81 20.08 -11.21
CA ARG A 470 -5.50 19.51 -9.88
C ARG A 470 -4.02 19.66 -9.52
N SER A 471 -3.13 19.53 -10.51
CA SER A 471 -1.69 19.73 -10.31
C SER A 471 -1.38 21.17 -9.89
N LYS A 472 -1.96 22.16 -10.59
CA LYS A 472 -1.74 23.58 -10.26
C LYS A 472 -2.29 23.92 -8.88
N LEU A 473 -3.50 23.49 -8.58
CA LEU A 473 -4.14 23.69 -7.29
C LEU A 473 -3.34 23.04 -6.15
N LYS A 474 -2.77 21.85 -6.39
CA LYS A 474 -1.85 21.19 -5.46
C LYS A 474 -0.57 22.00 -5.26
N ASP A 475 0.01 22.54 -6.33
CA ASP A 475 1.23 23.35 -6.25
C ASP A 475 0.99 24.67 -5.49
N GLU A 476 -0.14 25.35 -5.76
CA GLU A 476 -0.55 26.56 -5.03
C GLU A 476 -0.80 26.28 -3.55
N ARG A 477 -1.49 25.18 -3.23
CA ARG A 477 -1.66 24.71 -1.86
C ARG A 477 -0.33 24.46 -1.18
N LEU A 478 0.59 23.76 -1.84
CA LEU A 478 1.91 23.46 -1.27
C LEU A 478 2.75 24.73 -1.11
N GLN A 479 2.67 25.67 -2.04
CA GLN A 479 3.33 26.96 -1.94
C GLN A 479 2.79 27.78 -0.77
N PHE A 480 1.47 27.82 -0.60
CA PHE A 480 0.82 28.47 0.54
C PHE A 480 1.29 27.84 1.86
N LEU A 481 1.26 26.51 1.97
CA LEU A 481 1.68 25.78 3.18
C LEU A 481 3.17 25.96 3.51
N LYS A 482 4.01 26.21 2.50
CA LYS A 482 5.44 26.51 2.68
C LYS A 482 5.73 27.98 2.99
N GLY A 483 4.71 28.84 3.00
CA GLY A 483 4.85 30.26 3.32
C GLY A 483 5.36 30.49 4.74
N GLU A 484 6.22 31.49 4.91
CA GLU A 484 6.67 31.92 6.24
C GLU A 484 5.48 32.44 7.06
N GLY A 485 5.46 32.13 8.36
CA GLY A 485 4.40 32.57 9.28
C GLY A 485 3.05 31.86 9.13
N VAL A 486 2.98 30.78 8.33
CA VAL A 486 1.75 29.96 8.26
C VAL A 486 1.66 29.01 9.46
N PHE A 487 2.80 28.41 9.81
CA PHE A 487 2.93 27.43 10.88
C PHE A 487 3.70 28.02 12.06
N ALA A 488 3.28 27.65 13.27
CA ALA A 488 3.96 27.99 14.50
C ALA A 488 5.31 27.25 14.60
N SER A 489 6.15 27.68 15.54
CA SER A 489 7.37 26.94 15.87
C SER A 489 7.07 25.54 16.39
N ILE A 490 8.09 24.68 16.39
CA ILE A 490 8.00 23.32 16.93
C ILE A 490 7.65 23.39 18.42
N GLU A 491 8.27 24.32 19.15
CA GLU A 491 8.09 24.54 20.58
C GLU A 491 6.68 25.02 20.90
N GLU A 492 6.14 25.98 20.15
CA GLU A 492 4.75 26.45 20.33
C GLU A 492 3.73 25.34 20.05
N SER A 493 3.94 24.58 18.97
CA SER A 493 3.05 23.47 18.59
C SER A 493 3.08 22.35 19.64
N ARG A 494 4.27 22.02 20.16
CA ARG A 494 4.45 21.05 21.24
C ARG A 494 3.86 21.54 22.55
N ALA A 495 4.07 22.81 22.92
CA ALA A 495 3.51 23.40 24.12
C ALA A 495 1.98 23.40 24.10
N TRP A 496 1.38 23.74 22.95
CA TRP A 496 -0.07 23.65 22.77
C TRP A 496 -0.56 22.21 22.91
N TRP A 497 0.10 21.24 22.28
CA TRP A 497 -0.28 19.83 22.29
C TRP A 497 -0.23 19.20 23.69
N GLY A 498 0.85 19.49 24.42
CA GLY A 498 1.12 18.96 25.75
C GLY A 498 0.37 19.67 26.88
N ALA A 499 -0.38 20.74 26.59
CA ALA A 499 -1.07 21.50 27.61
C ALA A 499 -2.15 20.65 28.32
N PRO A 500 -2.21 20.68 29.67
CA PRO A 500 -3.05 19.77 30.46
C PRO A 500 -4.55 19.98 30.23
N GLU A 501 -4.96 21.17 29.82
CA GLU A 501 -6.34 21.50 29.50
C GLU A 501 -6.85 20.92 28.17
N ARG A 502 -5.95 20.41 27.31
CA ARG A 502 -6.35 19.90 25.99
C ARG A 502 -7.06 18.57 26.08
N THR A 503 -8.22 18.48 25.45
CA THR A 503 -8.98 17.24 25.35
C THR A 503 -8.41 16.32 24.28
N GLU A 504 -8.83 15.06 24.29
CA GLU A 504 -8.47 14.09 23.24
C GLU A 504 -9.02 14.53 21.87
N GLU A 505 -10.24 15.04 21.83
CA GLU A 505 -10.90 15.53 20.62
C GLU A 505 -10.18 16.74 20.02
N GLU A 506 -9.71 17.67 20.86
CA GLU A 506 -8.90 18.80 20.40
C GLU A 506 -7.59 18.33 19.78
N ARG A 507 -6.91 17.34 20.38
CA ARG A 507 -5.70 16.73 19.81
C ARG A 507 -5.99 16.01 18.50
N LYS A 508 -7.09 15.25 18.44
CA LYS A 508 -7.56 14.56 17.23
C LYS A 508 -7.85 15.52 16.08
N ALA A 509 -8.47 16.66 16.38
CA ALA A 509 -8.69 17.72 15.39
C ALA A 509 -7.34 18.35 14.97
N ALA A 510 -6.48 18.68 15.93
CA ALA A 510 -5.22 19.37 15.68
C ALA A 510 -4.22 18.57 14.83
N ILE A 511 -4.08 17.26 15.04
CA ILE A 511 -3.09 16.47 14.28
C ILE A 511 -3.40 16.46 12.77
N LYS A 512 -4.69 16.53 12.40
CA LYS A 512 -5.15 16.66 11.01
C LYS A 512 -4.95 18.06 10.41
N GLN A 513 -4.56 19.04 11.23
CA GLN A 513 -4.23 20.40 10.80
C GLN A 513 -2.72 20.64 10.71
N THR A 514 -1.90 19.68 11.14
CA THR A 514 -0.44 19.84 11.12
C THR A 514 0.13 19.94 9.72
N TYR A 515 1.30 20.57 9.59
CA TYR A 515 2.03 20.65 8.32
C TYR A 515 2.20 19.25 7.69
N GLY A 516 2.65 18.27 8.48
CA GLY A 516 2.91 16.92 7.97
C GLY A 516 1.69 16.26 7.36
N TYR A 517 0.52 16.43 7.99
CA TYR A 517 -0.75 15.92 7.48
C TYR A 517 -1.17 16.65 6.19
N LEU A 518 -1.15 17.99 6.22
CA LEU A 518 -1.65 18.84 5.13
C LEU A 518 -0.79 18.79 3.86
N THR A 519 0.49 18.46 3.99
CA THR A 519 1.44 18.30 2.88
C THR A 519 1.80 16.85 2.58
N THR A 520 1.17 15.86 3.24
CA THR A 520 1.44 14.42 3.04
C THR A 520 2.91 14.05 3.22
N GLU A 521 3.56 14.62 4.23
CA GLU A 521 4.98 14.38 4.48
C GLU A 521 5.24 13.02 5.14
N GLN A 522 6.49 12.60 5.03
CA GLN A 522 6.99 11.41 5.69
C GLN A 522 7.78 11.82 6.93
N PHE A 523 7.61 11.10 8.02
CA PHE A 523 8.46 11.25 9.21
C PHE A 523 9.52 10.14 9.24
N ASN A 524 10.57 10.34 10.02
CA ASN A 524 11.64 9.38 10.25
C ASN A 524 12.38 9.59 11.58
N LEU A 525 12.67 8.50 12.26
CA LEU A 525 13.50 8.38 13.46
C LEU A 525 14.76 7.61 13.05
N ASN A 526 15.94 8.14 13.34
CA ASN A 526 17.18 7.39 13.13
C ASN A 526 17.43 6.41 14.28
N GLN A 527 18.40 5.53 14.11
CA GLN A 527 18.76 4.52 15.13
C GLN A 527 18.98 5.13 16.53
N ALA A 528 19.76 6.21 16.63
CA ALA A 528 20.06 6.85 17.90
C ALA A 528 18.83 7.45 18.61
N VAL A 529 17.77 7.79 17.85
CA VAL A 529 16.48 8.22 18.40
C VAL A 529 15.66 7.00 18.85
N VAL A 530 15.65 5.92 18.07
CA VAL A 530 14.94 4.68 18.43
C VAL A 530 15.49 4.05 19.70
N GLU A 531 16.81 4.02 19.88
CA GLU A 531 17.48 3.43 21.06
C GLU A 531 17.14 4.13 22.37
N LYS A 532 16.66 5.38 22.32
CA LYS A 532 16.30 6.20 23.48
C LYS A 532 14.86 6.72 23.44
N VAL A 533 14.00 6.12 22.60
CA VAL A 533 12.66 6.67 22.33
C VAL A 533 11.81 6.77 23.60
N ASP A 534 12.05 5.89 24.57
CA ASP A 534 11.48 5.87 25.91
C ASP A 534 11.81 7.11 26.75
N GLN A 535 12.89 7.83 26.42
CA GLN A 535 13.32 9.05 27.10
C GLN A 535 12.78 10.33 26.46
N LEU A 536 12.06 10.21 25.33
CA LEU A 536 11.63 11.36 24.55
C LEU A 536 10.27 11.91 25.01
N SER A 537 9.47 11.13 25.72
CA SER A 537 8.19 11.57 26.27
C SER A 537 8.00 11.03 27.68
N ASP A 538 7.41 11.85 28.54
CA ASP A 538 6.98 11.42 29.88
C ASP A 538 5.70 10.57 29.83
N LYS A 539 5.10 10.42 28.64
CA LYS A 539 3.93 9.57 28.38
C LYS A 539 4.36 8.14 28.10
N ARG A 540 3.40 7.22 28.08
CA ARG A 540 3.69 5.83 27.74
C ARG A 540 4.25 5.74 26.32
N VAL A 541 5.49 5.29 26.20
CA VAL A 541 6.17 4.96 24.93
C VAL A 541 6.40 3.46 24.80
N LEU A 542 6.69 2.78 25.92
CA LEU A 542 6.94 1.34 25.93
C LEU A 542 5.66 0.57 26.27
N PRO A 543 5.48 -0.63 25.70
CA PRO A 543 4.47 -1.59 26.14
C PRO A 543 4.63 -1.96 27.61
N GLU A 544 3.54 -2.40 28.24
CA GLU A 544 3.58 -2.87 29.62
C GLU A 544 4.58 -4.03 29.77
N GLY A 545 5.39 -3.99 30.84
CA GLY A 545 6.43 -4.98 31.10
C GLY A 545 7.75 -4.78 30.36
N GLN A 546 7.86 -3.77 29.49
CA GLN A 546 9.10 -3.45 28.76
C GLN A 546 9.81 -2.23 29.38
N SER A 547 11.09 -2.38 29.71
CA SER A 547 11.89 -1.33 30.39
C SER A 547 12.80 -0.52 29.48
N ALA A 548 13.06 -0.98 28.25
CA ALA A 548 13.88 -0.31 27.25
C ALA A 548 13.34 -0.61 25.85
N PRO A 549 13.58 0.25 24.84
CA PRO A 549 13.11 0.00 23.47
C PRO A 549 13.66 -1.31 22.89
N GLY A 550 14.92 -1.62 23.15
CA GLY A 550 15.54 -2.88 22.75
C GLY A 550 15.16 -4.04 23.68
N PHE A 551 14.80 -5.20 23.12
CA PHE A 551 14.32 -6.35 23.91
C PHE A 551 14.84 -7.73 23.47
N GLY A 552 15.65 -7.82 22.41
CA GLY A 552 16.20 -9.10 21.96
C GLY A 552 17.38 -8.94 20.99
N THR A 553 18.26 -9.93 20.97
CA THR A 553 19.41 -10.07 20.06
C THR A 553 19.53 -11.49 19.57
#